data_AF-A0AAD8GTR8-F1
#
_entry.id   AF-A0AAD8GTR8-F1
#
_cell.length_a   1.000
_cell.length_b   1.000
_cell.length_c   1.000
_cell.angle_alpha   90.00
_cell.angle_beta   90.00
_cell.angle_gamma   90.00
#
_symmetry.space_group_name_H-M   'P 1'
#
loop_
_entity.id
_entity.type
_entity.pdbx_description
1 polymer ?
#
loop_
_entity_poly.entity_id
_entity_poly.type
_entity_poly.pdbx_seq_one_letter_code
_entity_poly.pdbx_strand_id
1 'polypeptide(L)'
;MRAAGERFIHFSNKKLDGITSFIHPDGSALSSLSPEDTKMVDLAHLLLDSAEKVGSNQLDAADKLVTHCEGKVSESGHPVERIIHHFSKALRERITRQTGSRVGMIETDQVTDYSRLDLFRASSSNSPLSQVMQFVSIQTILENVSAKK
;
A
#
# COMPACT_ATOMS: atom_id res chain seq x y z
N MET A 1 -2.69 -9.05 6.46
CA MET A 1 -3.40 -8.51 5.28
C MET A 1 -4.72 -9.23 4.98
N ARG A 2 -4.77 -10.57 4.86
CA ARG A 2 -6.03 -11.29 4.65
C ARG A 2 -7.13 -10.96 5.70
N ALA A 3 -6.80 -11.04 6.99
CA ALA A 3 -7.74 -10.70 8.07
C ALA A 3 -8.21 -9.22 8.06
N ALA A 4 -7.35 -8.30 7.63
CA ALA A 4 -7.73 -6.89 7.46
C ALA A 4 -8.69 -6.71 6.28
N GLY A 5 -8.44 -7.40 5.16
CA GLY A 5 -9.31 -7.40 3.99
C GLY A 5 -10.68 -8.00 4.27
N GLU A 6 -10.75 -9.13 4.99
CA GLU A 6 -12.01 -9.74 5.42
C GLU A 6 -12.84 -8.79 6.31
N ARG A 7 -12.18 -8.10 7.25
CA ARG A 7 -12.84 -7.10 8.10
C ARG A 7 -13.37 -5.91 7.30
N PHE A 8 -12.56 -5.37 6.40
CA PHE A 8 -12.96 -4.23 5.58
C PHE A 8 -14.26 -4.54 4.80
N ILE A 9 -14.33 -5.71 4.17
CA ILE A 9 -15.54 -6.16 3.44
C ILE A 9 -16.75 -6.29 4.37
N HIS A 10 -16.55 -6.81 5.59
CA HIS A 10 -17.63 -6.97 6.55
C HIS A 10 -18.16 -5.64 7.10
N PHE A 11 -17.29 -4.65 7.33
CA PHE A 11 -17.66 -3.35 7.89
C PHE A 11 -18.21 -2.36 6.85
N SER A 12 -17.70 -2.37 5.61
CA SER A 12 -18.16 -1.47 4.53
C SER A 12 -19.66 -1.66 4.18
N ASN A 13 -20.24 -2.83 4.49
CA ASN A 13 -21.68 -3.09 4.37
C ASN A 13 -22.57 -2.45 5.47
N LYS A 14 -21.98 -1.93 6.56
CA LYS A 14 -22.72 -1.24 7.63
C LYS A 14 -22.39 0.25 7.57
N LYS A 15 -23.37 1.07 7.19
CA LYS A 15 -23.26 2.54 7.22
C LYS A 15 -23.04 3.01 8.67
N LEU A 16 -21.78 3.18 9.08
CA LEU A 16 -21.40 3.63 10.41
C LEU A 16 -20.38 4.77 10.35
N ASP A 17 -20.52 5.70 11.30
CA ASP A 17 -19.87 7.01 11.26
C ASP A 17 -18.39 6.94 11.70
N GLY A 18 -17.53 7.03 10.70
CA GLY A 18 -16.12 7.46 10.59
C GLY A 18 -15.08 7.41 11.73
N ILE A 19 -15.41 7.31 13.02
CA ILE A 19 -14.39 7.36 14.10
C ILE A 19 -14.78 6.46 15.29
N THR A 20 -16.05 6.09 15.48
CA THR A 20 -16.48 5.34 16.67
C THR A 20 -16.45 3.82 16.50
N SER A 21 -16.09 3.31 15.32
CA SER A 21 -16.09 1.86 15.03
C SER A 21 -14.81 1.14 15.46
N PHE A 22 -13.81 1.85 15.99
CA PHE A 22 -12.53 1.28 16.44
C PHE A 22 -12.63 0.44 17.73
N ILE A 23 -13.80 0.37 18.36
CA ILE A 23 -14.03 -0.37 19.61
C ILE A 23 -15.35 -1.15 19.50
N HIS A 24 -15.44 -2.12 18.58
CA HIS A 24 -16.55 -3.08 18.61
C HIS A 24 -16.13 -4.34 19.40
N PRO A 25 -16.98 -4.86 20.32
CA PRO A 25 -16.70 -6.03 21.16
C PRO A 25 -16.65 -7.37 20.40
N ASP A 26 -16.53 -7.37 19.07
CA ASP A 26 -16.19 -8.58 18.30
C ASP A 26 -14.69 -8.88 18.42
N GLY A 27 -14.27 -9.08 19.67
CA GLY A 27 -12.98 -9.60 20.10
C GLY A 27 -12.82 -11.10 19.83
N SER A 28 -13.49 -11.67 18.83
CA SER A 28 -13.42 -13.10 18.54
C SER A 28 -12.38 -13.47 17.48
N ALA A 29 -12.00 -12.56 16.57
CA ALA A 29 -11.04 -12.85 15.49
C ALA A 29 -9.63 -12.28 15.72
N LEU A 30 -9.49 -11.28 16.61
CA LEU A 30 -8.18 -10.71 16.99
C LEU A 30 -7.70 -11.17 18.36
N SER A 31 -8.54 -11.80 19.17
CA SER A 31 -8.15 -12.31 20.49
C SER A 31 -7.07 -13.40 20.40
N SER A 32 -6.91 -14.04 19.24
CA SER A 32 -5.84 -14.97 18.95
C SER A 32 -4.57 -14.33 18.37
N LEU A 33 -4.60 -13.04 18.04
CA LEU A 33 -3.47 -12.33 17.46
C LEU A 33 -2.62 -11.71 18.55
N SER A 34 -1.32 -11.55 18.26
CA SER A 34 -0.46 -10.78 19.13
C SER A 34 -0.92 -9.30 19.17
N PRO A 35 -0.59 -8.55 20.24
CA PRO A 35 -0.84 -7.11 20.28
C PRO A 35 -0.20 -6.37 19.10
N GLU A 36 0.95 -6.85 18.63
CA GLU A 36 1.65 -6.29 17.47
C GLU A 36 0.90 -6.57 16.17
N ASP A 37 0.45 -7.80 15.94
CA ASP A 37 -0.36 -8.15 14.76
C ASP A 37 -1.69 -7.40 14.75
N THR A 38 -2.30 -7.23 15.94
CA THR A 38 -3.52 -6.44 16.10
C THR A 38 -3.30 -5.00 15.69
N LYS A 39 -2.21 -4.37 16.16
CA LYS A 39 -1.79 -3.02 15.71
C LYS A 39 -1.64 -2.96 14.19
N MET A 40 -1.02 -3.96 13.57
CA MET A 40 -0.83 -3.99 12.11
C MET A 40 -2.15 -4.12 11.34
N VAL A 41 -3.10 -4.90 11.86
CA VAL A 41 -4.44 -5.02 11.28
C VAL A 41 -5.21 -3.71 11.39
N ASP A 42 -5.15 -3.04 12.53
CA ASP A 42 -5.85 -1.75 12.74
C ASP A 42 -5.28 -0.66 11.84
N LEU A 43 -3.95 -0.59 11.70
CA LEU A 43 -3.29 0.33 10.78
C LEU A 43 -3.69 0.06 9.33
N ALA A 44 -3.76 -1.21 8.91
CA ALA A 44 -4.19 -1.57 7.57
C ALA A 44 -5.66 -1.20 7.31
N HIS A 45 -6.53 -1.37 8.31
CA HIS A 45 -7.93 -0.99 8.22
C HIS A 45 -8.09 0.53 8.04
N LEU A 46 -7.35 1.31 8.83
CA LEU A 46 -7.35 2.77 8.75
C LEU A 46 -6.95 3.27 7.34
N LEU A 47 -5.94 2.65 6.73
CA LEU A 47 -5.53 2.97 5.37
C LEU A 47 -6.63 2.64 4.34
N LEU A 48 -7.29 1.50 4.50
CA LEU A 48 -8.36 1.08 3.59
C LEU A 48 -9.58 2.01 3.67
N ASP A 49 -10.00 2.40 4.87
CA ASP A 49 -11.08 3.39 5.07
C ASP A 49 -10.69 4.74 4.47
N SER A 50 -9.45 5.20 4.68
CA SER A 50 -8.95 6.41 4.03
C SER A 50 -9.06 6.34 2.50
N ALA A 51 -8.64 5.22 1.88
CA ALA A 51 -8.74 5.01 0.44
C ALA A 51 -10.20 4.99 -0.05
N GLU A 52 -11.12 4.38 0.69
CA GLU A 52 -12.56 4.37 0.40
C GLU A 52 -13.15 5.79 0.42
N LYS A 53 -12.76 6.59 1.41
CA LYS A 53 -13.17 7.99 1.56
C LYS A 53 -12.65 8.87 0.43
N VAL A 54 -11.39 8.69 0.00
CA VAL A 54 -10.85 9.35 -1.20
C VAL A 54 -11.63 8.94 -2.45
N GLY A 55 -11.94 7.65 -2.62
CA GLY A 55 -12.73 7.14 -3.74
C GLY A 55 -14.16 7.70 -3.78
N SER A 56 -14.73 7.97 -2.60
CA SER A 56 -16.08 8.51 -2.42
C SER A 56 -16.12 10.04 -2.33
N ASN A 57 -15.03 10.74 -2.66
CA ASN A 57 -14.89 12.20 -2.60
C ASN A 57 -15.15 12.82 -1.20
N GLN A 58 -15.01 12.04 -0.13
CA GLN A 58 -15.10 12.50 1.27
C GLN A 58 -13.72 12.98 1.74
N LEU A 59 -13.18 14.02 1.10
CA LEU A 59 -11.76 14.41 1.23
C LEU A 59 -11.36 14.86 2.64
N ASP A 60 -12.21 15.62 3.34
CA ASP A 60 -11.92 16.04 4.73
C ASP A 60 -11.82 14.86 5.70
N ALA A 61 -12.66 13.84 5.51
CA ALA A 61 -12.61 12.63 6.32
C ALA A 61 -11.38 11.80 5.96
N ALA A 62 -11.09 11.65 4.67
CA ALA A 62 -9.90 10.96 4.19
C ALA A 62 -8.61 11.60 4.73
N ASP A 63 -8.51 12.93 4.70
CA ASP A 63 -7.33 13.68 5.14
C ASP A 63 -7.00 13.46 6.61
N LYS A 64 -8.04 13.42 7.47
CA LYS A 64 -7.90 13.08 8.89
C LYS A 64 -7.39 11.65 9.09
N LEU A 65 -7.92 10.69 8.32
CA LEU A 65 -7.49 9.29 8.40
C LEU A 65 -6.05 9.11 7.90
N VAL A 66 -5.65 9.79 6.81
CA VAL A 66 -4.26 9.79 6.31
C VAL A 66 -3.31 10.36 7.37
N THR A 67 -3.67 11.50 7.97
CA THR A 67 -2.87 12.12 9.04
C THR A 67 -2.68 11.15 10.22
N HIS A 68 -3.72 10.38 10.53
CA HIS A 68 -3.66 9.37 11.59
C HIS A 68 -2.76 8.17 11.23
N CYS A 69 -2.74 7.74 9.97
CA CYS A 69 -1.79 6.74 9.49
C CYS A 69 -0.35 7.26 9.62
N GLU A 70 -0.06 8.44 9.07
CA GLU A 70 1.28 9.04 9.04
C GLU A 70 1.87 9.21 10.45
N GLY A 71 1.05 9.58 11.44
CA GLY A 71 1.49 9.71 12.83
C GLY A 71 1.80 8.39 13.54
N LYS A 72 1.46 7.23 12.96
CA LYS A 72 1.60 5.91 13.60
C LYS A 72 2.59 4.97 12.92
N VAL A 73 3.08 5.31 11.73
CA VAL A 73 3.91 4.41 10.91
C VAL A 73 5.36 4.85 10.80
N SER A 74 6.25 3.88 10.65
CA SER A 74 7.68 4.10 10.43
C SER A 74 8.08 3.62 9.03
N GLU A 75 8.94 4.39 8.36
CA GLU A 75 9.46 4.09 7.02
C GLU A 75 10.40 2.88 6.97
N SER A 76 11.10 2.58 8.08
CA SER A 76 12.02 1.45 8.21
C SER A 76 11.49 0.37 9.16
N GLY A 77 10.25 0.52 9.64
CA GLY A 77 9.62 -0.36 10.63
C GLY A 77 9.08 -1.67 10.05
N HIS A 78 8.03 -2.19 10.70
CA HIS A 78 7.40 -3.45 10.30
C HIS A 78 6.97 -3.40 8.83
N PRO A 79 7.04 -4.49 8.04
CA PRO A 79 6.66 -4.48 6.62
C PRO A 79 5.29 -3.85 6.34
N VAL A 80 4.32 -4.02 7.25
CA VAL A 80 3.00 -3.38 7.16
C VAL A 80 3.08 -1.87 7.37
N GLU A 81 3.88 -1.37 8.32
CA GLU A 81 4.10 0.06 8.51
C GLU A 81 4.73 0.70 7.28
N ARG A 82 5.68 0.03 6.63
CA ARG A 82 6.32 0.51 5.39
C ARG A 82 5.32 0.63 4.24
N ILE A 83 4.46 -0.38 4.05
CA ILE A 83 3.37 -0.32 3.07
C ILE A 83 2.48 0.89 3.37
N ILE A 84 2.02 1.01 4.62
CA ILE A 84 1.08 2.07 5.00
C ILE A 84 1.71 3.45 4.86
N HIS A 85 3.00 3.62 5.18
CA HIS A 85 3.74 4.87 4.97
C HIS A 85 3.68 5.33 3.52
N HIS A 86 4.05 4.46 2.57
CA HIS A 86 4.06 4.82 1.15
C HIS A 86 2.65 5.09 0.60
N PHE A 87 1.67 4.27 0.99
CA PHE A 87 0.29 4.47 0.53
C PHE A 87 -0.36 5.71 1.15
N SER A 88 -0.03 6.06 2.41
CA SER A 88 -0.52 7.29 3.04
C SER A 88 0.00 8.52 2.29
N LYS A 89 1.30 8.55 1.93
CA LYS A 89 1.87 9.61 1.08
C LYS A 89 1.18 9.71 -0.27
N ALA A 90 0.91 8.57 -0.93
CA ALA A 90 0.20 8.55 -2.21
C ALA A 90 -1.25 9.05 -2.11
N LEU A 91 -1.96 8.70 -1.03
CA LEU A 91 -3.31 9.20 -0.75
C LEU A 91 -3.30 10.69 -0.45
N ARG A 92 -2.33 11.19 0.33
CA ARG A 92 -2.13 12.62 0.58
C ARG A 92 -1.93 13.38 -0.72
N GLU A 93 -1.07 12.89 -1.60
CA GLU A 93 -0.83 13.49 -2.91
C GLU A 93 -2.11 13.54 -3.74
N ARG A 94 -2.89 12.44 -3.73
CA ARG A 94 -4.17 12.38 -4.43
C ARG A 94 -5.20 13.36 -3.88
N ILE A 95 -5.32 13.49 -2.56
CA ILE A 95 -6.21 14.47 -1.90
C ILE A 95 -5.81 15.89 -2.29
N THR A 96 -4.53 16.24 -2.16
CA THR A 96 -3.97 17.55 -2.53
C THR A 96 -4.27 17.90 -3.98
N ARG A 97 -4.10 16.94 -4.91
CA ARG A 97 -4.45 17.10 -6.33
C ARG A 97 -5.94 17.36 -6.55
N GLN A 98 -6.83 16.69 -5.81
CA GLN A 98 -8.30 16.83 -5.98
C GLN A 98 -8.85 18.12 -5.37
N THR A 99 -8.29 18.59 -4.24
CA THR A 99 -8.71 19.84 -3.59
C THR A 99 -8.21 21.08 -4.34
N GLY A 100 -7.53 20.92 -5.49
CA GLY A 100 -7.02 22.02 -6.30
C GLY A 100 -5.83 22.76 -5.67
N SER A 101 -5.35 22.28 -4.52
CA SER A 101 -4.13 22.75 -3.90
C SER A 101 -2.95 22.19 -4.71
N ARG A 102 -2.58 22.91 -5.77
CA ARG A 102 -1.32 22.65 -6.47
C ARG A 102 -0.18 23.14 -5.58
N VAL A 103 0.03 22.50 -4.43
CA VAL A 103 1.34 22.51 -3.78
C VAL A 103 2.25 21.79 -4.76
N GLY A 104 2.85 22.61 -5.63
CA GLY A 104 3.88 22.17 -6.54
C GLY A 104 4.95 21.53 -5.69
N MET A 105 5.19 20.25 -5.95
CA MET A 105 6.51 19.71 -6.16
C MET A 105 6.31 18.24 -6.49
N ILE A 106 6.22 17.96 -7.78
CA ILE A 106 7.08 16.90 -8.28
C ILE A 106 8.49 17.47 -8.09
N GLU A 107 9.03 17.38 -6.87
CA GLU A 107 10.45 17.11 -6.76
C GLU A 107 10.59 15.73 -7.38
N THR A 108 10.69 15.72 -8.71
CA THR A 108 11.55 14.75 -9.37
C THR A 108 12.90 15.08 -8.79
N ASP A 109 13.14 14.50 -7.62
CA ASP A 109 14.46 14.27 -7.11
C ASP A 109 15.17 13.68 -8.32
N GLN A 110 16.15 14.42 -8.83
CA GLN A 110 16.96 14.00 -9.95
C GLN A 110 17.83 12.85 -9.45
N VAL A 111 17.19 11.72 -9.14
CA VAL A 111 17.82 10.44 -8.97
C VAL A 111 18.39 10.16 -10.34
N THR A 112 19.67 10.52 -10.48
CA THR A 112 20.48 10.37 -11.67
C THR A 112 20.28 8.97 -12.23
N ASP A 113 20.26 8.86 -13.55
CA ASP A 113 19.94 7.62 -14.28
C ASP A 113 20.75 6.41 -13.76
N TYR A 114 21.98 6.66 -13.32
CA TYR A 114 22.87 5.70 -12.65
C TYR A 114 22.31 5.11 -11.35
N SER A 115 21.73 5.93 -10.48
CA SER A 115 21.13 5.48 -9.22
C SER A 115 19.89 4.60 -9.43
N ARG A 116 19.15 4.82 -10.53
CA ARG A 116 18.02 3.95 -10.92
C ARG A 116 18.51 2.61 -11.45
N LEU A 117 19.59 2.59 -12.21
CA LEU A 117 20.22 1.36 -12.71
C LEU A 117 20.79 0.51 -11.56
N ASP A 118 21.42 1.13 -10.57
CA ASP A 118 21.96 0.42 -9.41
C ASP A 118 20.85 -0.15 -8.51
N LEU A 119 19.76 0.61 -8.31
CA LEU A 119 18.57 0.11 -7.62
C LEU A 119 17.92 -1.06 -8.38
N PHE A 120 17.82 -0.95 -9.71
CA PHE A 120 17.30 -2.01 -10.56
C PHE A 120 18.18 -3.27 -10.48
N ARG A 121 19.51 -3.11 -10.55
CA ARG A 121 20.46 -4.21 -10.43
C ARG A 121 20.31 -4.90 -9.07
N ALA A 122 20.34 -4.16 -7.97
CA ALA A 122 20.16 -4.71 -6.63
C ALA A 122 18.82 -5.43 -6.47
N SER A 123 17.73 -4.86 -7.01
CA SER A 123 16.40 -5.49 -6.94
C SER A 123 16.30 -6.76 -7.79
N SER A 124 16.94 -6.77 -8.97
CA SER A 124 16.96 -7.91 -9.89
C SER A 124 17.80 -9.09 -9.39
N SER A 125 18.83 -8.83 -8.58
CA SER A 125 19.64 -9.87 -7.94
C SER A 125 18.99 -10.43 -6.67
N ASN A 126 18.19 -9.62 -5.97
CA ASN A 126 17.57 -10.00 -4.70
C ASN A 126 16.27 -10.79 -4.85
N SER A 127 15.68 -10.83 -6.05
CA SER A 127 14.44 -11.56 -6.32
C SER A 127 14.63 -12.57 -7.47
N PRO A 128 14.17 -13.83 -7.31
CA PRO A 128 14.23 -14.81 -8.39
C PRO A 128 13.31 -14.45 -9.57
N LEU A 129 12.39 -13.49 -9.40
CA LEU A 129 11.42 -13.09 -10.41
C LEU A 129 12.10 -12.68 -11.73
N SER A 130 13.19 -11.90 -11.65
CA SER A 130 13.92 -11.45 -12.84
C SER A 130 14.59 -12.62 -13.56
N GLN A 131 15.15 -13.57 -12.81
CA GLN A 131 15.83 -14.74 -13.36
C GLN A 131 14.84 -15.68 -14.05
N VAL A 132 13.71 -15.96 -13.40
CA VAL A 132 12.64 -16.80 -13.97
C VAL A 132 12.07 -16.15 -15.24
N MET A 133 11.80 -14.84 -15.21
CA MET A 133 11.32 -14.12 -16.38
C MET A 133 12.31 -14.19 -17.55
N GLN A 134 13.60 -13.95 -17.29
CA GLN A 134 14.65 -14.04 -18.30
C GLN A 134 14.76 -15.45 -18.87
N PHE A 135 14.77 -16.49 -18.03
CA PHE A 135 14.85 -17.88 -18.46
C PHE A 135 13.68 -18.26 -19.38
N VAL A 136 12.44 -18.00 -18.95
CA VAL A 136 11.26 -18.32 -19.75
C VAL A 136 11.25 -17.55 -21.06
N SER A 137 11.66 -16.27 -21.04
CA SER A 137 11.72 -15.44 -22.25
C SER A 137 12.72 -15.99 -23.26
N ILE A 138 13.93 -16.33 -22.81
CA ILE A 138 14.98 -16.90 -23.67
C ILE A 138 14.54 -18.25 -24.24
N GLN A 139 13.99 -19.13 -23.40
CA GLN A 139 13.50 -20.43 -23.81
C GLN A 139 12.43 -20.32 -24.90
N THR A 140 11.45 -19.43 -24.70
CA THR A 140 10.38 -19.16 -25.66
C THR A 140 10.93 -18.65 -27.00
N ILE A 141 11.95 -17.78 -26.98
CA ILE A 141 12.60 -17.28 -28.20
C ILE A 141 13.29 -18.43 -28.94
N LEU A 142 14.06 -19.25 -28.23
CA LEU A 142 14.79 -20.37 -28.82
C LEU A 142 13.86 -21.40 -29.46
N GLU A 143 12.76 -21.72 -28.80
CA GLU A 143 11.73 -22.63 -29.31
C GLU A 143 11.09 -22.11 -30.60
N ASN A 144 10.72 -20.82 -30.64
CA ASN A 144 10.12 -20.19 -31.82
C ASN A 144 11.08 -20.06 -33.01
N VAL A 145 12.36 -19.81 -32.76
CA VAL A 145 13.39 -19.78 -33.81
C VAL A 145 13.66 -21.18 -34.35
N SER A 146 13.67 -22.20 -33.48
CA SER A 146 13.92 -23.60 -33.87
C SER A 146 12.74 -24.23 -34.61
N ALA A 147 11.51 -23.82 -34.32
CA ALA A 147 10.29 -24.33 -34.96
C ALA A 147 10.02 -23.76 -36.36
N LYS A 148 10.76 -22.74 -36.82
CA LYS A 148 10.63 -22.11 -38.14
C LYS A 148 11.44 -22.80 -39.25
N LYS A 149 11.63 -24.13 -39.17
CA LYS A 149 12.39 -24.90 -40.14
C LYS A 149 11.50 -25.69 -41.10
#